data_AF-A0A5Q0H246-F1
#
_entry.id   AF-A0A5Q0H246-F1
#
_cell.length_a   1.000
_cell.length_b   1.000
_cell.length_c   1.000
_cell.angle_alpha   90.00
_cell.angle_beta   90.00
_cell.angle_gamma   90.00
#
_symmetry.space_group_name_H-M   'P 1'
#
loop_
_entity.id
_entity.type
_entity.pdbx_description
1 polymer ?
#
loop_
_entity_poly.entity_id
_entity_poly.type
_entity_poly.pdbx_seq_one_letter_code
_entity_poly.pdbx_strand_id
1 'polypeptide(L)'
;MGHWWRWALVVAAVAVAVPSAGVAPTALFGVVPVAAWGCLARTRRVGVVVGVVLLVLLAWFALPHGLGWSGPWVPSPAELCWLYPLVAAVVCGIGGAVDGRSGCALSLSLTGVVLLGFLVALVDLAMLTESPPGDEGVLPAPPGLRVVDPDLVCGSGGCARQVGFAGDDARALVDAHLAAHGFVTHRPAAVPGTDLVCRVTGLLVRRQACAEVREAAGVVRVTWYVE
;
A
#
# COMPACT_ATOMS: atom_id res chain seq x y z
N MET A 1 -27.41 -24.75 10.67
CA MET A 1 -27.35 -23.28 10.53
C MET A 1 -26.12 -22.92 9.71
N GLY A 2 -26.32 -22.33 8.53
CA GLY A 2 -25.32 -22.30 7.45
C GLY A 2 -24.04 -21.51 7.77
N HIS A 3 -22.97 -21.85 7.06
CA HIS A 3 -21.64 -21.22 7.11
C HIS A 3 -21.60 -19.81 6.49
N TRP A 4 -22.71 -19.07 6.49
CA TRP A 4 -22.86 -17.76 5.84
C TRP A 4 -21.87 -16.72 6.37
N TRP A 5 -21.50 -16.81 7.65
CA TRP A 5 -20.56 -15.90 8.28
C TRP A 5 -19.16 -15.97 7.66
N ARG A 6 -18.75 -17.12 7.11
CA ARG A 6 -17.45 -17.27 6.43
C ARG A 6 -17.41 -16.42 5.17
N TRP A 7 -18.48 -16.49 4.38
CA TRP A 7 -18.64 -15.70 3.17
C TRP A 7 -18.75 -14.20 3.48
N ALA A 8 -19.49 -13.83 4.53
CA ALA A 8 -19.59 -12.44 4.96
C ALA A 8 -18.21 -11.85 5.30
N LEU A 9 -17.33 -12.60 5.99
CA LEU A 9 -15.97 -12.15 6.30
C LEU A 9 -15.10 -12.00 5.04
N VAL A 10 -15.17 -12.96 4.12
CA VAL A 10 -14.40 -12.88 2.87
C VAL A 10 -14.85 -11.70 2.01
N VAL A 11 -16.16 -11.49 1.87
CA VAL A 11 -16.72 -10.35 1.14
C VAL A 11 -16.30 -9.04 1.77
N ALA A 12 -16.33 -8.94 3.12
CA ALA A 12 -15.84 -7.77 3.83
C ALA A 12 -14.35 -7.53 3.61
N ALA A 13 -13.53 -8.59 3.62
CA ALA A 13 -12.09 -8.49 3.37
C ALA A 13 -11.80 -7.97 1.96
N VAL A 14 -12.52 -8.49 0.96
CA VAL A 14 -12.41 -8.02 -0.42
C VAL A 14 -12.83 -6.55 -0.52
N ALA A 15 -13.96 -6.16 0.07
CA ALA A 15 -14.42 -4.76 0.06
C ALA A 15 -13.41 -3.79 0.67
N VAL A 16 -12.70 -4.20 1.73
CA VAL A 16 -11.63 -3.41 2.38
C VAL A 16 -10.36 -3.35 1.52
N ALA A 17 -10.06 -4.40 0.75
CA ALA A 17 -8.87 -4.48 -0.09
C ALA A 17 -9.04 -3.82 -1.48
N VAL A 18 -10.27 -3.63 -1.96
CA VAL A 18 -10.56 -3.00 -3.26
C VAL A 18 -9.99 -1.57 -3.39
N PRO A 19 -10.11 -0.67 -2.39
CA PRO A 19 -9.53 0.67 -2.47
C PRO A 19 -8.00 0.67 -2.65
N SER A 20 -7.31 -0.36 -2.17
CA SER A 20 -5.87 -0.54 -2.35
C SER A 20 -5.47 -1.21 -3.68
N ALA A 21 -6.43 -1.58 -4.54
CA ALA A 21 -6.17 -2.34 -5.77
C ALA A 21 -5.46 -1.54 -6.89
N GLY A 22 -5.25 -0.23 -6.71
CA GLY A 22 -4.37 0.57 -7.59
C GLY A 22 -2.91 0.13 -7.51
N VAL A 23 -2.53 -0.55 -6.44
CA VAL A 23 -1.27 -1.27 -6.29
C VAL A 23 -1.55 -2.73 -6.67
N ALA A 24 -0.83 -3.29 -7.65
CA ALA A 24 -0.96 -4.67 -8.17
C ALA A 24 -0.96 -5.76 -7.04
N PRO A 25 -1.05 -7.09 -7.29
CA PRO A 25 -1.83 -8.14 -6.55
C PRO A 25 -1.80 -8.20 -4.99
N THR A 26 -1.04 -7.38 -4.29
CA THR A 26 -1.04 -7.07 -2.85
C THR A 26 -2.41 -7.11 -2.17
N ALA A 27 -3.46 -6.54 -2.80
CA ALA A 27 -4.83 -6.57 -2.26
C ALA A 27 -5.36 -8.00 -2.02
N LEU A 28 -5.02 -8.96 -2.90
CA LEU A 28 -5.41 -10.36 -2.74
C LEU A 28 -4.71 -11.03 -1.55
N PHE A 29 -3.47 -10.65 -1.27
CA PHE A 29 -2.71 -11.19 -0.13
C PHE A 29 -3.30 -10.77 1.22
N GLY A 30 -3.90 -9.59 1.28
CA GLY A 30 -4.67 -9.15 2.45
C GLY A 30 -5.85 -10.07 2.78
N VAL A 31 -6.50 -10.63 1.74
CA VAL A 31 -7.70 -11.46 1.86
C VAL A 31 -7.36 -12.92 2.24
N VAL A 32 -6.18 -13.42 1.84
CA VAL A 32 -5.79 -14.83 2.02
C VAL A 32 -5.85 -15.27 3.49
N PRO A 33 -5.29 -14.55 4.49
CA PRO A 33 -5.38 -14.98 5.89
C PRO A 33 -6.82 -15.05 6.41
N VAL A 34 -7.69 -14.13 5.99
CA VAL A 34 -9.11 -14.11 6.38
C VAL A 34 -9.85 -15.32 5.80
N ALA A 35 -9.63 -15.61 4.52
CA ALA A 35 -10.23 -16.76 3.85
C ALA A 35 -9.72 -18.09 4.42
N ALA A 36 -8.41 -18.21 4.62
CA ALA A 36 -7.78 -19.39 5.22
C ALA A 36 -8.33 -19.64 6.62
N TRP A 37 -8.44 -18.60 7.45
CA TRP A 37 -9.03 -18.71 8.79
C TRP A 37 -10.51 -19.13 8.73
N GLY A 38 -11.30 -18.54 7.84
CA GLY A 38 -12.70 -18.91 7.63
C GLY A 38 -12.88 -20.40 7.35
N CYS A 39 -11.99 -21.00 6.56
CA CYS A 39 -11.99 -22.44 6.28
C CYS A 39 -11.55 -23.30 7.47
N LEU A 40 -10.64 -22.80 8.31
CA LEU A 40 -10.00 -23.57 9.39
C LEU A 40 -10.78 -23.56 10.71
N ALA A 41 -11.53 -22.49 11.01
CA ALA A 41 -12.24 -22.33 12.27
C ALA A 41 -13.32 -23.42 12.48
N ARG A 42 -13.30 -24.09 13.66
CA ARG A 42 -14.29 -25.11 14.03
C ARG A 42 -15.53 -24.48 14.65
N THR A 43 -15.33 -23.54 15.58
CA THR A 43 -16.46 -22.90 16.26
C THR A 43 -16.82 -21.56 15.63
N ARG A 44 -18.12 -21.26 15.60
CA ARG A 44 -18.62 -19.98 15.06
C ARG A 44 -18.11 -18.78 15.89
N ARG A 45 -18.03 -18.92 17.22
CA ARG A 45 -17.63 -17.81 18.10
C ARG A 45 -16.17 -17.42 17.87
N VAL A 46 -15.25 -18.38 17.95
CA VAL A 46 -13.82 -18.11 17.73
C VAL A 46 -13.57 -17.72 16.28
N GLY A 47 -14.24 -18.39 15.33
CA GLY A 47 -14.18 -18.06 13.91
C GLY A 47 -14.51 -16.59 13.61
N VAL A 48 -15.63 -16.09 14.15
CA VAL A 48 -16.06 -14.70 13.96
C VAL A 48 -15.13 -13.72 14.68
N VAL A 49 -14.75 -13.99 15.93
CA VAL A 49 -13.88 -13.06 16.70
C VAL A 49 -12.54 -12.88 16.00
N VAL A 50 -11.86 -13.98 15.66
CA VAL A 50 -10.56 -13.93 14.99
C VAL A 50 -10.70 -13.34 13.59
N GLY A 51 -11.76 -13.69 12.85
CA GLY A 51 -12.03 -13.13 11.54
C GLY A 51 -12.23 -11.60 11.57
N VAL A 52 -12.95 -11.08 12.57
CA VAL A 52 -13.12 -9.63 12.76
C VAL A 52 -11.79 -8.97 13.13
N VAL A 53 -10.97 -9.58 13.99
CA VAL A 53 -9.63 -9.05 14.30
C VAL A 53 -8.77 -8.96 13.04
N LEU A 54 -8.78 -10.00 12.20
CA LEU A 54 -8.05 -9.98 10.93
C LEU A 54 -8.58 -8.89 9.97
N LEU A 55 -9.89 -8.68 9.91
CA LEU A 55 -10.50 -7.60 9.12
C LEU A 55 -10.09 -6.22 9.61
N VAL A 56 -10.07 -5.99 10.92
CA VAL A 56 -9.63 -4.73 11.51
C VAL A 56 -8.16 -4.47 11.19
N LEU A 57 -7.32 -5.50 11.30
CA LEU A 57 -5.91 -5.39 10.90
C LEU A 57 -5.78 -5.11 9.39
N LEU A 58 -6.50 -5.84 8.53
CA LEU A 58 -6.47 -5.59 7.09
C LEU A 58 -6.91 -4.16 6.76
N ALA A 59 -7.97 -3.66 7.40
CA ALA A 59 -8.43 -2.29 7.23
C ALA A 59 -7.36 -1.28 7.65
N TRP A 60 -6.66 -1.52 8.76
CA TRP A 60 -5.55 -0.68 9.20
C TRP A 60 -4.39 -0.64 8.21
N PHE A 61 -4.05 -1.77 7.57
CA PHE A 61 -2.97 -1.82 6.58
C PHE A 61 -3.38 -1.27 5.21
N ALA A 62 -4.62 -1.50 4.76
CA ALA A 62 -5.04 -1.17 3.40
C ALA A 62 -5.66 0.23 3.25
N LEU A 63 -6.49 0.67 4.21
CA LEU A 63 -7.26 1.91 4.06
C LEU A 63 -6.41 3.18 4.07
N PRO A 64 -5.40 3.35 4.94
CA PRO A 64 -4.59 4.56 4.94
C PRO A 64 -3.99 4.87 3.56
N HIS A 65 -3.57 3.83 2.82
CA HIS A 65 -3.06 3.98 1.47
C HIS A 65 -4.13 4.40 0.46
N GLY A 66 -5.29 3.74 0.48
CA GLY A 66 -6.41 4.11 -0.38
C GLY A 66 -6.96 5.51 -0.11
N LEU A 67 -6.74 6.03 1.10
CA LEU A 67 -7.12 7.38 1.51
C LEU A 67 -5.99 8.42 1.35
N GLY A 68 -4.83 8.03 0.83
CA GLY A 68 -3.70 8.94 0.63
C GLY A 68 -3.05 9.44 1.93
N TRP A 69 -3.29 8.77 3.05
CA TRP A 69 -2.69 9.13 4.34
C TRP A 69 -1.18 8.85 4.32
N SER A 70 -0.43 9.70 5.02
CA SER A 70 1.01 9.58 5.15
C SER A 70 1.47 9.75 6.60
N GLY A 71 2.72 9.36 6.89
CA GLY A 71 3.31 9.50 8.22
C GLY A 71 3.89 8.20 8.78
N PRO A 72 4.55 8.28 9.95
CA PRO A 72 5.29 7.15 10.54
C PRO A 72 4.39 6.04 11.07
N TRP A 73 3.07 6.29 11.18
CA TRP A 73 2.08 5.32 11.64
C TRP A 73 1.30 4.67 10.50
N VAL A 74 1.54 5.12 9.26
CA VAL A 74 0.93 4.54 8.08
C VAL A 74 1.83 3.41 7.61
N PRO A 75 1.32 2.16 7.56
CA PRO A 75 2.08 1.03 7.03
C PRO A 75 2.59 1.33 5.62
N SER A 76 3.64 0.66 5.16
CA SER A 76 4.04 0.73 3.75
C SER A 76 3.37 -0.40 2.95
N PRO A 77 3.26 -0.28 1.60
CA PRO A 77 2.73 -1.37 0.78
C PRO A 77 3.52 -2.68 0.93
N ALA A 78 4.84 -2.56 1.14
CA ALA A 78 5.70 -3.72 1.43
C ALA A 78 5.30 -4.39 2.75
N GLU A 79 5.00 -3.63 3.80
CA GLU A 79 4.55 -4.16 5.09
C GLU A 79 3.21 -4.90 4.99
N LEU A 80 2.31 -4.49 4.09
CA LEU A 80 1.10 -5.27 3.80
C LEU A 80 1.44 -6.67 3.24
N CYS A 81 2.54 -6.81 2.50
CA CYS A 81 2.95 -8.10 1.91
C CYS A 81 3.61 -9.06 2.90
N TRP A 82 4.38 -8.57 3.90
CA TRP A 82 5.10 -9.45 4.84
C TRP A 82 4.62 -9.33 6.29
N LEU A 83 4.39 -8.11 6.79
CA LEU A 83 4.07 -7.87 8.19
C LEU A 83 2.63 -8.27 8.49
N TYR A 84 1.68 -7.93 7.62
CA TYR A 84 0.28 -8.34 7.81
C TYR A 84 0.12 -9.87 7.83
N PRO A 85 0.66 -10.67 6.89
CA PRO A 85 0.60 -12.12 6.98
C PRO A 85 1.27 -12.69 8.23
N LEU A 86 2.36 -12.08 8.71
CA LEU A 86 3.03 -12.48 9.95
C LEU A 86 2.11 -12.26 11.17
N VAL A 87 1.55 -11.06 11.32
CA VAL A 87 0.64 -10.75 12.44
C VAL A 87 -0.63 -11.59 12.34
N ALA A 88 -1.18 -11.76 11.14
CA ALA A 88 -2.34 -12.60 10.90
C ALA A 88 -2.07 -14.06 11.28
N ALA A 89 -0.86 -14.57 11.00
CA ALA A 89 -0.48 -15.93 11.38
C ALA A 89 -0.42 -16.10 12.91
N VAL A 90 0.11 -15.10 13.63
CA VAL A 90 0.11 -15.07 15.11
C VAL A 90 -1.32 -15.07 15.66
N VAL A 91 -2.18 -14.20 15.13
CA VAL A 91 -3.59 -14.09 15.52
C VAL A 91 -4.35 -15.41 15.27
N CYS A 92 -4.15 -16.02 14.09
CA CYS A 92 -4.72 -17.33 13.77
C CYS A 92 -4.17 -18.45 14.66
N GLY A 93 -2.89 -18.41 15.04
CA GLY A 93 -2.27 -19.37 15.96
C GLY A 93 -2.90 -19.31 17.36
N ILE A 94 -3.06 -18.09 17.90
CA ILE A 94 -3.75 -17.86 19.17
C ILE A 94 -5.20 -18.34 19.09
N GLY A 95 -5.91 -17.96 18.02
CA GLY A 95 -7.28 -18.42 17.76
C GLY A 95 -7.39 -19.94 17.71
N GLY A 96 -6.47 -20.61 17.03
CA GLY A 96 -6.41 -22.07 16.94
C GLY A 96 -6.16 -22.74 18.29
N ALA A 97 -5.27 -22.17 19.11
CA ALA A 97 -5.02 -22.66 20.47
C ALA A 97 -6.27 -22.56 21.35
N VAL A 98 -7.00 -21.43 21.27
CA VAL A 98 -8.27 -21.23 22.00
C VAL A 98 -9.38 -22.17 21.50
N ASP A 99 -9.42 -22.48 20.19
CA ASP A 99 -10.39 -23.41 19.59
C ASP A 99 -10.02 -24.90 19.85
N GLY A 100 -8.99 -25.16 20.67
CA GLY A 100 -8.51 -26.51 21.00
C GLY A 100 -7.83 -27.23 19.83
N ARG A 101 -7.35 -26.47 18.84
CA ARG A 101 -6.71 -26.99 17.63
C ARG A 101 -5.20 -26.80 17.71
N SER A 102 -4.54 -27.70 18.44
CA SER A 102 -3.08 -27.85 18.41
C SER A 102 -2.72 -28.97 17.43
N GLY A 103 -2.20 -28.65 16.25
CA GLY A 103 -1.83 -29.69 15.30
C GLY A 103 -0.96 -29.22 14.14
N CYS A 104 -0.18 -30.18 13.62
CA CYS A 104 0.79 -29.99 12.54
C CYS A 104 0.16 -29.36 11.27
N ALA A 105 -1.12 -29.61 11.01
CA ALA A 105 -1.84 -29.04 9.87
C ALA A 105 -2.12 -27.52 10.00
N LEU A 106 -2.36 -27.02 11.22
CA LEU A 106 -2.52 -25.58 11.46
C LEU A 106 -1.17 -24.89 11.30
N SER A 107 -0.11 -25.46 11.88
CA SER A 107 1.24 -24.91 11.75
C SER A 107 1.73 -24.92 10.30
N LEU A 108 1.54 -26.01 9.55
CA LEU A 108 1.90 -26.08 8.12
C LEU A 108 1.16 -25.03 7.29
N SER A 109 -0.15 -24.85 7.53
CA SER A 109 -0.95 -23.82 6.86
C SER A 109 -0.43 -22.41 7.16
N LEU A 110 -0.15 -22.11 8.44
CA LEU A 110 0.33 -20.79 8.84
C LEU A 110 1.72 -20.51 8.29
N THR A 111 2.63 -21.48 8.39
CA THR A 111 3.98 -21.38 7.83
C THR A 111 3.94 -21.16 6.31
N GLY A 112 3.06 -21.86 5.60
CA GLY A 112 2.87 -21.68 4.16
C GLY A 112 2.41 -20.26 3.80
N VAL A 113 1.45 -19.70 4.55
CA VAL A 113 0.97 -18.32 4.33
C VAL A 113 2.07 -17.30 4.62
N VAL A 114 2.85 -17.49 5.68
CA VAL A 114 3.96 -16.60 6.04
C VAL A 114 5.06 -16.66 4.98
N LEU A 115 5.50 -17.86 4.59
CA LEU A 115 6.55 -18.03 3.57
C LEU A 115 6.11 -17.45 2.22
N LEU A 116 4.85 -17.66 1.83
CA LEU A 116 4.30 -17.08 0.61
C LEU A 116 4.28 -15.54 0.67
N GLY A 117 3.84 -14.96 1.79
CA GLY A 117 3.86 -13.51 2.00
C GLY A 117 5.27 -12.93 1.93
N PHE A 118 6.25 -13.59 2.57
CA PHE A 118 7.66 -13.20 2.48
C PHE A 118 8.21 -13.29 1.06
N LEU A 119 7.92 -14.37 0.34
CA LEU A 119 8.39 -14.56 -1.03
C LEU A 119 7.82 -13.47 -1.95
N VAL A 120 6.54 -13.13 -1.78
CA VAL A 120 5.89 -12.06 -2.55
C VAL A 120 6.46 -10.69 -2.19
N ALA A 121 6.69 -10.41 -0.89
CA ALA A 121 7.34 -9.18 -0.49
C ALA A 121 8.76 -9.05 -1.06
N LEU A 122 9.49 -10.16 -1.18
CA LEU A 122 10.83 -10.19 -1.76
C LEU A 122 10.79 -9.96 -3.27
N VAL A 123 9.82 -10.55 -3.98
CA VAL A 123 9.57 -10.28 -5.40
C VAL A 123 9.14 -8.84 -5.61
N ASP A 124 8.24 -8.31 -4.78
CA ASP A 124 7.77 -6.93 -4.87
C ASP A 124 8.92 -5.95 -4.59
N LEU A 125 9.77 -6.24 -3.60
CA LEU A 125 10.98 -5.45 -3.33
C LEU A 125 11.95 -5.47 -4.52
N ALA A 126 12.17 -6.65 -5.13
CA ALA A 126 13.00 -6.78 -6.32
C ALA A 126 12.40 -6.04 -7.53
N MET A 127 11.08 -6.11 -7.70
CA MET A 127 10.37 -5.37 -8.75
C MET A 127 10.41 -3.86 -8.47
N LEU A 128 10.27 -3.40 -7.23
CA LEU A 128 10.36 -1.99 -6.87
C LEU A 128 11.76 -1.42 -7.11
N THR A 129 12.82 -2.23 -7.01
CA THR A 129 14.16 -1.79 -7.37
C THR A 129 14.39 -1.67 -8.88
N GLU A 130 13.63 -2.40 -9.71
CA GLU A 130 13.79 -2.41 -11.16
C GLU A 130 12.70 -1.63 -11.92
N SER A 131 11.54 -1.40 -11.30
CA SER A 131 10.41 -0.73 -11.92
C SER A 131 10.46 0.78 -11.69
N PRO A 132 10.03 1.57 -12.69
CA PRO A 132 9.81 2.99 -12.48
C PRO A 132 8.84 3.23 -11.33
N PRO A 133 9.06 4.28 -10.52
CA PRO A 133 8.10 4.64 -9.49
C PRO A 133 6.73 4.93 -10.11
N GLY A 134 5.68 4.64 -9.36
CA GLY A 134 4.32 4.98 -9.76
C GLY A 134 4.12 6.51 -9.78
N ASP A 135 2.86 6.90 -9.91
CA ASP A 135 2.40 8.25 -9.58
C ASP A 135 2.20 8.45 -8.07
N GLU A 136 2.55 7.43 -7.26
CA GLU A 136 2.48 7.45 -5.80
C GLU A 136 1.08 7.79 -5.25
N GLY A 137 0.04 7.46 -6.02
CA GLY A 137 -1.36 7.74 -5.69
C GLY A 137 -1.76 9.21 -5.83
N VAL A 138 -0.98 9.99 -6.59
CA VAL A 138 -1.25 11.41 -6.85
C VAL A 138 -2.17 11.59 -8.07
N LEU A 139 -2.31 10.60 -8.96
CA LEU A 139 -3.34 10.64 -9.99
C LEU A 139 -4.67 10.10 -9.43
N PRO A 140 -5.81 10.60 -9.93
CA PRO A 140 -5.99 11.53 -11.07
C PRO A 140 -5.56 12.97 -10.79
N ALA A 141 -5.28 13.73 -11.86
CA ALA A 141 -4.96 15.16 -11.78
C ALA A 141 -6.10 15.94 -11.10
N PRO A 142 -5.80 17.00 -10.31
CA PRO A 142 -6.83 17.81 -9.70
C PRO A 142 -7.64 18.57 -10.77
N PRO A 143 -8.89 18.94 -10.45
CA PRO A 143 -9.74 19.71 -11.35
C PRO A 143 -9.05 21.00 -11.83
N GLY A 144 -9.18 21.31 -13.11
CA GLY A 144 -8.54 22.48 -13.72
C GLY A 144 -7.15 22.21 -14.32
N LEU A 145 -6.53 21.07 -14.01
CA LEU A 145 -5.29 20.62 -14.66
C LEU A 145 -5.55 19.58 -15.74
N ARG A 146 -4.77 19.66 -16.82
CA ARG A 146 -4.66 18.64 -17.85
C ARG A 146 -3.31 17.97 -17.77
N VAL A 147 -3.30 16.64 -17.87
CA VAL A 147 -2.07 15.87 -18.01
C VAL A 147 -1.60 15.97 -19.46
N VAL A 148 -0.40 16.48 -19.69
CA VAL A 148 0.10 16.78 -21.05
C VAL A 148 1.14 15.78 -21.53
N ASP A 149 2.00 15.26 -20.65
CA ASP A 149 3.05 14.31 -21.04
C ASP A 149 3.37 13.37 -19.86
N PRO A 150 2.77 12.17 -19.80
CA PRO A 150 3.24 11.12 -18.90
C PRO A 150 4.43 10.41 -19.55
N ASP A 151 5.65 10.75 -19.09
CA ASP A 151 6.89 10.14 -19.59
C ASP A 151 7.55 9.26 -18.53
N LEU A 152 8.22 8.22 -19.01
CA LEU A 152 9.10 7.39 -18.21
C LEU A 152 10.55 7.75 -18.51
N VAL A 153 11.30 8.20 -17.51
CA VAL A 153 12.70 8.60 -17.69
C VAL A 153 13.59 7.61 -16.95
N CYS A 154 14.30 6.75 -17.68
CA CYS A 154 15.25 5.81 -17.11
C CYS A 154 16.69 6.18 -17.47
N GLY A 155 17.60 6.09 -16.51
CA GLY A 155 19.03 6.32 -16.69
C GLY A 155 19.87 5.34 -15.87
N SER A 156 21.18 5.53 -15.85
CA SER A 156 22.11 4.66 -15.12
C SER A 156 21.91 4.65 -13.59
N GLY A 157 21.13 5.59 -13.06
CA GLY A 157 20.79 5.71 -11.64
C GLY A 157 19.38 5.23 -11.27
N GLY A 158 18.65 4.59 -12.20
CA GLY A 158 17.28 4.12 -11.98
C GLY A 158 16.26 4.77 -12.91
N CYS A 159 14.98 4.44 -12.68
CA CYS A 159 13.87 5.01 -13.42
C CYS A 159 13.12 6.03 -12.56
N ALA A 160 12.62 7.08 -13.21
CA ALA A 160 11.74 8.08 -12.64
C ALA A 160 10.49 8.20 -13.51
N ARG A 161 9.37 8.55 -12.89
CA ARG A 161 8.16 8.90 -13.62
C ARG A 161 8.07 10.41 -13.70
N GLN A 162 7.69 10.92 -14.85
CA GLN A 162 7.46 12.35 -15.06
C GLN A 162 6.04 12.56 -15.59
N VAL A 163 5.36 13.56 -15.04
CA VAL A 163 4.05 13.98 -15.53
C VAL A 163 4.05 15.50 -15.67
N GLY A 164 3.72 15.98 -16.87
CA GLY A 164 3.42 17.38 -17.13
C GLY A 164 1.96 17.72 -16.82
N PHE A 165 1.74 18.81 -16.10
CA PHE A 165 0.43 19.42 -15.87
C PHE A 165 0.37 20.79 -16.54
N ALA A 166 -0.72 21.05 -17.28
CA ALA A 166 -1.01 22.37 -17.85
C ALA A 166 -2.40 22.85 -17.43
N GLY A 167 -2.51 24.16 -17.22
CA GLY A 167 -3.73 24.83 -16.79
C GLY A 167 -3.42 26.20 -16.21
N ASP A 168 -4.46 26.98 -15.94
CA ASP A 168 -4.32 28.23 -15.19
C ASP A 168 -3.90 27.91 -13.75
N ASP A 169 -3.01 28.73 -13.18
CA ASP A 169 -2.47 28.55 -11.82
C ASP A 169 -1.88 27.15 -11.56
N ALA A 170 -1.33 26.51 -12.60
CA ALA A 170 -1.00 25.10 -12.52
C ALA A 170 -0.02 24.76 -11.39
N ARG A 171 0.92 25.67 -11.11
CA ARG A 171 1.89 25.51 -10.03
C ARG A 171 1.23 25.44 -8.67
N ALA A 172 0.35 26.40 -8.37
CA ALA A 172 -0.35 26.46 -7.10
C ALA A 172 -1.27 25.25 -6.89
N LEU A 173 -1.95 24.80 -7.96
CA LEU A 173 -2.80 23.61 -7.90
C LEU A 173 -2.01 22.33 -7.68
N VAL A 174 -0.85 22.16 -8.34
CA VAL A 174 0.04 21.02 -8.13
C VAL A 174 0.60 21.02 -6.70
N ASP A 175 1.07 22.16 -6.20
CA ASP A 175 1.62 22.26 -4.85
C ASP A 175 0.56 21.95 -3.79
N ALA A 176 -0.65 22.48 -3.94
CA ALA A 176 -1.78 22.18 -3.05
C ALA A 176 -2.19 20.70 -3.11
N HIS A 177 -2.18 20.11 -4.31
CA HIS A 177 -2.50 18.70 -4.50
C HIS A 177 -1.46 17.78 -3.87
N LEU A 178 -0.16 18.07 -4.04
CA LEU A 178 0.92 17.32 -3.40
C LEU A 178 0.85 17.45 -1.87
N ALA A 179 0.59 18.65 -1.35
CA ALA A 179 0.41 18.87 0.09
C ALA A 179 -0.78 18.08 0.65
N ALA A 180 -1.90 18.01 -0.08
CA ALA A 180 -3.07 17.22 0.30
C ALA A 180 -2.77 15.71 0.36
N HIS A 181 -1.81 15.22 -0.42
CA HIS A 181 -1.32 13.83 -0.39
C HIS A 181 -0.15 13.63 0.58
N GLY A 182 0.12 14.61 1.44
CA GLY A 182 1.08 14.53 2.54
C GLY A 182 2.54 14.68 2.12
N PHE A 183 2.81 15.26 0.94
CA PHE A 183 4.15 15.69 0.57
C PHE A 183 4.48 17.00 1.29
N VAL A 184 5.64 17.04 1.92
CA VAL A 184 6.13 18.23 2.64
C VAL A 184 7.47 18.66 2.07
N THR A 185 7.72 19.97 2.04
CA THR A 185 8.98 20.54 1.55
C THR A 185 10.15 19.94 2.30
N HIS A 186 11.08 19.31 1.58
CA HIS A 186 12.20 18.60 2.17
C HIS A 186 13.53 19.21 1.73
N ARG A 187 14.08 20.11 2.58
CA ARG A 187 15.28 20.92 2.32
C ARG A 187 15.21 21.74 1.02
N PRO A 188 15.96 22.85 0.89
CA PRO A 188 16.12 23.46 -0.42
C PRO A 188 16.88 22.47 -1.32
N ALA A 189 16.37 22.24 -2.53
CA ALA A 189 16.99 21.33 -3.47
C ALA A 189 18.47 21.70 -3.71
N ALA A 190 19.29 20.69 -4.03
CA ALA A 190 20.68 20.92 -4.41
C ALA A 190 20.81 21.75 -5.72
N VAL A 191 19.71 21.93 -6.45
CA VAL A 191 19.63 22.67 -7.71
C VAL A 191 18.77 23.93 -7.51
N PRO A 192 19.27 25.12 -7.85
CA PRO A 192 18.49 26.36 -7.77
C PRO A 192 17.23 26.30 -8.67
N GLY A 193 16.07 26.68 -8.12
CA GLY A 193 14.81 26.76 -8.87
C GLY A 193 14.02 25.45 -8.96
N THR A 194 14.38 24.45 -8.16
CA THR A 194 13.60 23.21 -8.05
C THR A 194 13.08 23.04 -6.63
N ASP A 195 11.79 22.73 -6.50
CA ASP A 195 11.19 22.43 -5.22
C ASP A 195 11.10 20.91 -5.07
N LEU A 196 11.77 20.39 -4.06
CA LEU A 196 11.73 18.99 -3.68
C LEU A 196 10.77 18.83 -2.50
N VAL A 197 9.68 18.10 -2.73
CA VAL A 197 8.72 17.73 -1.69
C VAL A 197 8.78 16.23 -1.49
N CYS A 198 8.75 15.76 -0.25
CA CYS A 198 8.86 14.33 0.05
C CYS A 198 7.75 13.87 0.99
N ARG A 199 7.38 12.60 0.85
CA ARG A 199 6.43 11.88 1.67
C ARG A 199 7.11 10.63 2.20
N VAL A 200 7.07 10.45 3.52
CA VAL A 200 7.61 9.26 4.18
C VAL A 200 6.46 8.40 4.68
N THR A 201 6.54 7.10 4.41
CA THR A 201 5.58 6.07 4.86
C THR A 201 6.33 4.86 5.41
N GLY A 202 5.65 4.01 6.18
CA GLY A 202 6.19 2.77 6.73
C GLY A 202 6.46 2.82 8.23
N LEU A 203 6.10 1.72 8.91
CA LEU A 203 6.28 1.52 10.34
C LEU A 203 7.70 1.02 10.69
N LEU A 204 8.15 0.00 9.95
CA LEU A 204 9.42 -0.70 10.13
C LEU A 204 10.37 -0.45 8.97
N VAL A 205 9.86 -0.44 7.74
CA VAL A 205 10.64 -0.11 6.53
C VAL A 205 10.18 1.24 6.04
N ARG A 206 11.00 2.26 6.29
CA ARG A 206 10.74 3.62 5.77
C ARG A 206 10.86 3.59 4.25
N ARG A 207 9.79 4.01 3.58
CA ARG A 207 9.76 4.31 2.16
C ARG A 207 9.59 5.80 1.99
N GLN A 208 10.51 6.44 1.28
CA GLN A 208 10.48 7.86 1.01
C GLN A 208 10.19 8.09 -0.48
N ALA A 209 9.05 8.70 -0.77
CA ALA A 209 8.72 9.14 -2.13
C ALA A 209 8.92 10.65 -2.22
N CYS A 210 9.79 11.11 -3.10
CA CYS A 210 10.02 12.53 -3.36
C CYS A 210 9.48 12.92 -4.73
N ALA A 211 8.93 14.11 -4.84
CA ALA A 211 8.48 14.73 -6.07
C ALA A 211 9.26 16.03 -6.28
N GLU A 212 9.93 16.13 -7.42
CA GLU A 212 10.56 17.35 -7.88
C GLU A 212 9.58 18.11 -8.78
N VAL A 213 9.28 19.35 -8.43
CA VAL A 213 8.37 20.20 -9.20
C VAL A 213 9.17 21.26 -9.96
N ARG A 214 9.08 21.24 -11.28
CA ARG A 214 9.72 22.20 -12.19
C ARG A 214 8.69 22.86 -13.09
N GLU A 215 8.78 24.16 -13.27
CA GLU A 215 7.92 24.88 -14.20
C GLU A 215 8.72 25.31 -15.43
N ALA A 216 8.22 24.99 -16.62
CA ALA A 216 8.83 25.39 -17.88
C ALA A 216 7.75 25.61 -18.95
N ALA A 217 7.79 26.77 -19.60
CA ALA A 217 6.91 27.11 -20.73
C ALA A 217 5.40 26.92 -20.46
N GLY A 218 4.93 27.27 -19.25
CA GLY A 218 3.52 27.13 -18.86
C GLY A 218 3.08 25.70 -18.53
N VAL A 219 4.02 24.76 -18.44
CA VAL A 219 3.80 23.38 -18.00
C VAL A 219 4.55 23.15 -16.70
N VAL A 220 3.85 22.60 -15.71
CA VAL A 220 4.43 22.17 -14.44
C VAL A 220 4.73 20.69 -14.54
N ARG A 221 6.01 20.35 -14.55
CA ARG A 221 6.49 18.96 -14.56
C ARG A 221 6.74 18.51 -13.13
N VAL A 222 6.16 17.37 -12.79
CA VAL A 222 6.41 16.66 -11.55
C VAL A 222 7.16 15.39 -11.88
N THR A 223 8.32 15.21 -11.26
CA THR A 223 9.14 13.99 -11.41
C THR A 223 9.20 13.27 -10.07
N TRP A 224 8.84 11.99 -10.03
CA TRP A 224 8.87 11.19 -8.80
C TRP A 224 10.14 10.33 -8.69
N TYR A 225 10.64 10.25 -7.47
CA TYR A 225 11.77 9.43 -7.03
C TYR A 225 11.34 8.65 -5.79
N VAL A 226 11.79 7.40 -5.67
CA VAL A 226 11.53 6.59 -4.48
C VAL A 226 12.87 6.06 -3.96
N GLU A 227 13.06 6.23 -2.65
CA GLU A 227 14.21 5.76 -1.87
C GLU A 227 13.76 4.84 -0.72
#